data_AF-A0A699ZJP9-F1
#
_entry.id   AF-A0A699ZJP9-F1
#
_cell.length_a   1.000
_cell.length_b   1.000
_cell.length_c   1.000
_cell.angle_alpha   90.00
_cell.angle_beta   90.00
_cell.angle_gamma   90.00
#
_symmetry.space_group_name_H-M   'P 1'
#
loop_
_entity.id
_entity.type
_entity.pdbx_description
1 polymer ?
#
loop_
_entity_poly.entity_id
_entity_poly.type
_entity_poly.pdbx_seq_one_letter_code
_entity_poly.pdbx_strand_id
1 'polypeptide(L)'
;MSIWASSEAYATQGLAYGGPVVVIWGWVLVSCFSMAIALCMAELVSAFPTSGGLYYWSYMLAPVRYRRLACWMTGWINMLGQVATTAALELMITNFVASLVQLHTLGPG
;
A
#
# COMPACT_ATOMS: atom_id res chain seq x y z
N MET A 1 -12.46 -16.40 9.40
CA MET A 1 -12.98 -15.24 10.16
C MET A 1 -11.89 -14.25 10.60
N SER A 2 -10.64 -14.35 10.15
CA SER A 2 -9.54 -13.49 10.60
C SER A 2 -9.22 -12.28 9.71
N ILE A 3 -9.49 -12.35 8.39
CA ILE A 3 -9.20 -11.23 7.48
C ILE A 3 -10.18 -10.06 7.61
N TRP A 4 -11.35 -10.32 8.18
CA TRP A 4 -12.36 -9.30 8.50
C TRP A 4 -11.98 -8.54 9.79
N ALA A 5 -11.36 -9.23 10.75
CA ALA A 5 -10.86 -8.59 11.98
C ALA A 5 -9.68 -7.65 11.69
N SER A 6 -8.81 -8.00 10.74
CA SER A 6 -7.73 -7.10 10.34
C SER A 6 -8.29 -5.87 9.62
N SER A 7 -9.24 -6.00 8.68
CA SER A 7 -9.86 -4.84 8.01
C SER A 7 -10.57 -3.89 8.97
N GLU A 8 -11.23 -4.42 10.01
CA GLU A 8 -11.86 -3.65 11.07
C GLU A 8 -10.84 -2.88 11.94
N ALA A 9 -9.67 -3.46 12.23
CA ALA A 9 -8.62 -2.77 12.97
C ALA A 9 -8.10 -1.52 12.23
N TYR A 10 -7.92 -1.60 10.90
CA TYR A 10 -7.53 -0.43 10.10
C TYR A 10 -8.63 0.64 10.07
N ALA A 11 -9.90 0.24 9.95
CA ALA A 11 -11.02 1.16 9.90
C ALA A 11 -11.23 1.89 11.24
N THR A 12 -11.07 1.18 12.36
CA THR A 12 -11.19 1.76 13.72
C THR A 12 -10.05 2.70 14.06
N GLN A 13 -8.82 2.41 13.61
CA GLN A 13 -7.70 3.34 13.72
C GLN A 13 -7.93 4.60 12.85
N GLY A 14 -8.36 4.43 11.60
CA GLY A 14 -8.70 5.56 10.73
C GLY A 14 -9.81 6.45 11.31
N LEU A 15 -10.79 5.84 11.97
CA LEU A 15 -11.85 6.54 12.68
C LEU A 15 -11.33 7.31 13.90
N ALA A 16 -10.39 6.74 14.66
CA ALA A 16 -9.81 7.36 15.85
C ALA A 16 -8.96 8.60 15.54
N TYR A 17 -8.23 8.61 14.40
CA TYR A 17 -7.33 9.71 14.05
C TYR A 17 -7.93 10.74 13.08
N GLY A 18 -8.96 10.41 12.29
CA GLY A 18 -9.50 11.28 11.23
C GLY A 18 -11.03 11.42 11.19
N GLY A 19 -11.76 10.69 12.03
CA GLY A 19 -13.23 10.71 12.04
C GLY A 19 -13.89 9.95 10.86
N PRO A 20 -15.23 9.78 10.88
CA PRO A 20 -15.95 8.90 9.94
C PRO A 20 -15.86 9.36 8.48
N VAL A 21 -15.77 10.69 8.30
CA VAL A 21 -15.72 11.33 6.99
C VAL A 21 -14.44 10.97 6.25
N VAL A 22 -13.30 10.94 6.94
CA VAL A 22 -12.00 10.63 6.33
C VAL A 22 -11.92 9.18 5.88
N VAL A 23 -12.54 8.24 6.61
CA VAL A 23 -12.53 6.81 6.23
C VAL A 23 -13.30 6.57 4.93
N ILE A 24 -14.46 7.21 4.76
CA ILE A 24 -15.31 7.04 3.57
C ILE A 24 -14.70 7.77 2.36
N TRP A 25 -14.38 9.06 2.52
CA TRP A 25 -13.85 9.87 1.42
C TRP A 25 -12.41 9.50 1.07
N GLY A 26 -11.60 9.11 2.05
CA GLY A 26 -10.24 8.62 1.83
C GLY A 26 -10.23 7.33 1.01
N TRP A 27 -11.15 6.40 1.30
CA TRP A 27 -11.29 5.17 0.51
C TRP A 27 -11.68 5.46 -0.94
N VAL A 28 -12.70 6.29 -1.17
CA VAL A 28 -13.15 6.65 -2.52
C VAL A 28 -12.06 7.35 -3.32
N LEU A 29 -11.32 8.28 -2.69
CA LEU A 29 -10.25 9.01 -3.35
C LEU A 29 -9.08 8.09 -3.72
N VAL A 30 -8.68 7.18 -2.82
CA VAL A 30 -7.64 6.18 -3.09
C VAL A 30 -8.07 5.23 -4.22
N SER A 31 -9.32 4.76 -4.22
CA SER A 31 -9.84 3.90 -5.30
C SER A 31 -9.86 4.60 -6.65
N CYS A 32 -10.23 5.90 -6.70
CA CYS A 32 -10.23 6.68 -7.93
C CYS A 32 -8.81 6.82 -8.52
N PHE A 33 -7.83 7.16 -7.68
CA PHE A 33 -6.42 7.24 -8.10
C PHE A 33 -5.88 5.86 -8.54
N SER A 34 -6.22 4.80 -7.82
CA SER A 34 -5.82 3.44 -8.18
C SER A 34 -6.40 3.01 -9.54
N MET A 35 -7.66 3.35 -9.82
CA MET A 35 -8.30 3.12 -11.13
C MET A 35 -7.63 3.91 -12.25
N ALA A 36 -7.24 5.17 -12.00
CA ALA A 36 -6.50 5.97 -12.99
C ALA A 36 -5.15 5.32 -13.34
N ILE A 37 -4.42 4.83 -12.33
CA ILE A 37 -3.14 4.11 -12.53
C ILE A 37 -3.38 2.80 -13.29
N ALA A 38 -4.44 2.06 -12.95
CA ALA A 38 -4.82 0.83 -13.63
C ALA A 38 -5.20 1.08 -15.11
N LEU A 39 -5.91 2.17 -15.40
CA LEU A 39 -6.24 2.56 -16.78
C LEU A 39 -4.98 2.87 -17.58
N CYS A 40 -4.05 3.65 -17.02
CA CYS A 40 -2.76 3.92 -17.67
C CYS A 40 -1.97 2.63 -17.94
N MET A 41 -1.97 1.68 -16.99
CA MET A 41 -1.34 0.37 -17.17
C MET A 41 -2.07 -0.49 -18.20
N ALA A 42 -3.40 -0.38 -18.31
CA ALA A 42 -4.19 -1.11 -19.31
C ALA A 42 -3.97 -0.57 -20.73
N GLU A 43 -3.89 0.75 -20.91
CA GLU A 43 -3.55 1.39 -22.19
C GLU A 43 -2.14 1.03 -22.64
N LEU A 44 -1.21 1.03 -21.69
CA LEU A 44 0.13 0.50 -21.89
C LEU A 44 0.00 -0.95 -22.39
N VAL A 45 -0.53 -1.89 -21.59
CA VAL A 45 -0.63 -3.33 -21.96
C VAL A 45 -1.28 -3.57 -23.33
N SER A 46 -2.22 -2.73 -23.75
CA SER A 46 -2.85 -2.76 -25.07
C SER A 46 -1.89 -2.40 -26.23
N ALA A 47 -0.90 -1.54 -26.03
CA ALA A 47 0.00 -1.05 -27.07
C ALA A 47 1.22 -1.95 -27.31
N PHE A 48 1.70 -2.70 -26.29
CA PHE A 48 2.88 -3.55 -26.41
C PHE A 48 2.68 -4.92 -25.72
N PRO A 49 2.31 -5.99 -26.45
CA PRO A 49 2.23 -7.32 -25.89
C PRO A 49 3.64 -7.90 -25.82
N THR A 50 4.42 -7.60 -24.80
CA THR A 50 5.74 -8.22 -24.61
C THR A 50 5.99 -8.56 -23.14
N SER A 51 6.30 -9.84 -22.90
CA SER A 51 6.47 -10.52 -21.62
C SER A 51 7.71 -10.04 -20.83
N GLY A 52 7.67 -8.82 -20.29
CA GLY A 52 8.84 -8.17 -19.68
C GLY A 52 8.61 -7.24 -18.50
N GLY A 53 7.49 -7.34 -17.75
CA GLY A 53 7.29 -6.65 -16.46
C GLY A 53 7.32 -5.10 -16.48
N LEU A 54 7.00 -4.44 -15.34
CA LEU A 54 7.01 -2.97 -15.15
C LEU A 54 8.29 -2.28 -15.67
N TYR A 55 9.40 -3.02 -15.75
CA TYR A 55 10.70 -2.59 -16.26
C TYR A 55 10.77 -2.40 -17.79
N TYR A 56 9.97 -3.12 -18.57
CA TYR A 56 9.97 -2.96 -20.04
C TYR A 56 9.20 -1.71 -20.49
N TRP A 57 8.13 -1.37 -19.78
CA TRP A 57 7.25 -0.23 -20.05
C TRP A 57 7.93 1.11 -19.78
N SER A 58 8.67 1.22 -18.67
CA SER A 58 9.47 2.41 -18.38
C SER A 58 10.72 2.51 -19.26
N TYR A 59 11.16 1.41 -19.90
CA TYR A 59 12.19 1.42 -20.93
C TYR A 59 11.65 1.86 -22.31
N MET A 60 10.34 1.94 -22.54
CA MET A 60 9.80 2.41 -23.82
C MET A 60 9.36 3.87 -23.80
N LEU A 61 8.81 4.37 -22.68
CA LEU A 61 8.25 5.72 -22.61
C LEU A 61 9.27 6.83 -22.25
N ALA A 62 10.37 6.49 -21.59
CA ALA A 62 11.37 7.51 -21.20
C ALA A 62 12.32 7.83 -22.38
N PRO A 63 12.75 9.09 -22.57
CA PRO A 63 13.82 9.42 -23.51
C PRO A 63 15.08 8.62 -23.19
N VAL A 64 15.86 8.27 -24.23
CA VAL A 64 17.00 7.32 -24.22
C VAL A 64 17.98 7.52 -23.04
N ARG A 65 18.03 8.74 -22.47
CA ARG A 65 18.89 9.16 -21.37
C ARG A 65 18.41 8.78 -19.96
N TYR A 66 17.10 8.61 -19.72
CA TYR A 66 16.52 8.41 -18.38
C TYR A 66 15.86 7.05 -18.15
N ARG A 67 15.75 6.20 -19.19
CA ARG A 67 15.14 4.86 -19.13
C ARG A 67 15.68 3.97 -18.01
N ARG A 68 16.99 3.98 -17.79
CA ARG A 68 17.65 3.16 -16.74
C ARG A 68 17.34 3.66 -15.33
N LEU A 69 17.28 4.98 -15.14
CA LEU A 69 16.99 5.60 -13.83
C LEU A 69 15.52 5.44 -13.45
N ALA A 70 14.59 5.64 -14.39
CA ALA A 70 13.16 5.48 -14.14
C ALA A 70 12.78 4.03 -13.78
N CYS A 71 13.35 3.05 -14.48
CA CYS A 71 13.20 1.63 -14.14
C CYS A 71 13.80 1.29 -12.77
N TRP A 72 15.00 1.79 -12.48
CA TRP A 72 15.69 1.56 -11.21
C TRP A 72 14.90 2.17 -10.04
N MET A 73 14.43 3.41 -10.17
CA MET A 73 13.60 4.06 -9.15
C MET A 73 12.26 3.34 -8.97
N THR A 74 11.59 2.91 -10.04
CA THR A 74 10.33 2.15 -9.94
C THR A 74 10.54 0.82 -9.22
N GLY A 75 11.65 0.14 -9.51
CA GLY A 75 12.05 -1.08 -8.83
C GLY A 75 12.31 -0.88 -7.34
N TRP A 76 13.09 0.15 -7.00
CA TRP A 76 13.35 0.51 -5.62
C TRP A 76 12.10 0.92 -4.87
N ILE A 77 11.19 1.69 -5.48
CA ILE A 77 9.93 2.10 -4.84
C ILE A 77 9.03 0.88 -4.60
N ASN A 78 8.97 -0.07 -5.52
CA ASN A 78 8.19 -1.29 -5.32
C ASN A 78 8.78 -2.16 -4.20
N MET A 79 10.11 -2.33 -4.17
CA MET A 79 10.79 -3.06 -3.10
C MET A 79 10.62 -2.37 -1.74
N LEU A 80 10.80 -1.05 -1.67
CA LEU A 80 10.60 -0.26 -0.46
C LEU A 80 9.14 -0.30 -0.01
N GLY A 81 8.19 -0.27 -0.94
CA GLY A 81 6.76 -0.39 -0.65
C GLY A 81 6.43 -1.74 0.00
N GLN A 82 6.99 -2.84 -0.52
CA GLN A 82 6.80 -4.16 0.08
C GLN A 82 7.45 -4.27 1.46
N VAL A 83 8.68 -3.76 1.62
CA VAL A 83 9.37 -3.76 2.92
C VAL A 83 8.63 -2.90 3.95
N ALA A 84 8.17 -1.70 3.56
CA ALA A 84 7.41 -0.82 4.43
C ALA A 84 6.06 -1.42 4.83
N THR A 85 5.39 -2.12 3.91
CA THR A 85 4.13 -2.81 4.20
C THR A 85 4.35 -3.92 5.23
N THR A 86 5.38 -4.76 5.06
CA THR A 86 5.71 -5.81 6.03
C THR A 86 6.03 -5.22 7.40
N ALA A 87 6.88 -4.18 7.46
CA ALA A 87 7.22 -3.52 8.71
C ALA A 87 5.99 -2.89 9.39
N ALA A 88 5.07 -2.30 8.61
CA ALA A 88 3.83 -1.74 9.14
C ALA A 88 2.96 -2.82 9.80
N LEU A 89 2.80 -3.99 9.16
CA LEU A 89 2.03 -5.11 9.72
C LEU A 89 2.65 -5.62 11.03
N GLU A 90 3.97 -5.74 11.09
CA GLU A 90 4.69 -6.13 12.31
C GLU A 90 4.45 -5.13 13.44
N LEU A 91 4.52 -3.83 13.15
CA LEU A 91 4.24 -2.79 14.14
C LEU A 91 2.82 -2.90 14.72
N MET A 92 1.81 -3.25 13.91
CA MET A 92 0.45 -3.43 14.42
C MET A 92 0.36 -4.59 15.42
N ILE A 93 1.01 -5.71 15.10
CA ILE A 93 1.05 -6.88 15.97
C ILE A 93 1.80 -6.55 17.26
N THR A 94 2.93 -5.83 17.18
CA THR A 94 3.67 -5.38 18.37
C THR A 94 2.81 -4.48 19.26
N ASN A 95 2.04 -3.55 18.69
CA ASN A 95 1.13 -2.69 19.48
C ASN A 95 0.02 -3.49 20.15
N PHE A 96 -0.53 -4.50 19.47
CA PHE A 96 -1.52 -5.40 20.04
C PHE A 96 -0.95 -6.20 21.21
N VAL A 97 0.25 -6.78 21.05
CA VAL A 97 0.95 -7.52 22.10
C VAL A 97 1.31 -6.60 23.27
N ALA A 98 1.79 -5.39 23.02
CA ALA A 98 2.06 -4.41 24.07
C ALA A 98 0.81 -4.06 24.89
N SER A 99 -0.35 -3.96 24.24
CA SER A 99 -1.63 -3.72 24.92
C SER A 99 -2.04 -4.91 25.79
N LEU A 100 -1.86 -6.15 25.32
CA LEU A 100 -2.06 -7.35 26.14
C LEU A 100 -1.07 -7.42 27.30
N VAL A 101 0.16 -6.94 27.10
CA VAL A 101 1.19 -6.89 28.15
C VAL A 101 0.80 -5.92 29.27
N GLN A 102 0.27 -4.76 28.90
CA GLN A 102 -0.23 -3.79 29.87
C GLN A 102 -1.46 -4.30 30.64
N LEU A 103 -2.37 -5.01 29.97
CA LEU A 103 -3.54 -5.61 30.61
C LEU A 103 -3.18 -6.70 31.63
N HIS A 104 -2.09 -7.44 31.45
CA HIS A 104 -1.68 -8.43 32.46
C HIS A 104 -0.90 -7.84 33.63
N THR A 105 -0.15 -6.75 33.40
CA THR A 105 0.64 -6.10 34.45
C THR A 105 -0.22 -5.20 35.35
N LEU A 106 -1.30 -4.65 34.81
CA LEU A 106 -2.30 -3.86 35.53
C LEU A 106 -3.58 -4.71 35.69
N GLY A 107 -3.55 -5.74 36.53
CA GLY A 107 -4.77 -6.47 36.90
C GLY A 107 -5.85 -5.51 37.45
N PRO A 108 -7.15 -5.78 37.22
CA PRO A 108 -8.23 -4.87 37.61
C PRO A 108 -8.28 -4.71 39.13
N GLY A 109 -7.95 -3.52 39.61
CA GLY A 109 -8.46 -2.95 40.86
C GLY A 109 -9.62 -2.03 40.55
#